data_AF-A0ABD2N3I0-F1
#
_entry.id   AF-A0ABD2N3I0-F1
#
_cell.length_a   1.000
_cell.length_b   1.000
_cell.length_c   1.000
_cell.angle_alpha   90.00
_cell.angle_beta   90.00
_cell.angle_gamma   90.00
#
_symmetry.space_group_name_H-M   'P 1'
#
loop_
_entity.id
_entity.type
_entity.pdbx_description
1 polymer ?
#
loop_
_entity_poly.entity_id
_entity_poly.type
_entity_poly.pdbx_seq_one_letter_code
_entity_poly.pdbx_strand_id
1 'polypeptide(L)'
;MTAQMDVTPGSIFTEAMNWGINYPLEIKEMKDTTESDDAIVRRERRSLFTKIEKILYNMGYHGRHCILRALCEFSSMFMRPEESTESQLLKVFFEYSPKFLDEFESMEDIIYHDAQKKGRNLDLQGCFEEFPRCHFSLINVLLGNNNPQEIIKFL
;
A
#
# COMPACT_ATOMS: atom_id res chain seq x y z
N MET A 1 17.22 3.59 -23.70
CA MET A 1 16.41 2.71 -24.54
C MET A 1 15.03 2.66 -23.93
N THR A 2 14.09 3.42 -24.48
CA THR A 2 12.69 3.44 -24.04
C THR A 2 11.98 2.28 -24.74
N ALA A 3 11.53 1.27 -23.97
CA ALA A 3 10.67 0.23 -24.52
C ALA A 3 9.28 0.84 -24.76
N GLN A 4 8.93 1.12 -26.01
CA GLN A 4 7.55 1.34 -26.42
C GLN A 4 6.85 -0.03 -26.47
N MET A 5 5.83 -0.21 -25.63
CA MET A 5 4.97 -1.40 -25.66
C MET A 5 3.87 -1.18 -26.69
N ASP A 6 4.15 -1.54 -27.95
CA ASP A 6 3.09 -1.71 -28.95
C ASP A 6 2.48 -3.11 -28.77
N VAL A 7 1.34 -3.17 -28.09
CA VAL A 7 0.59 -4.42 -27.89
C VAL A 7 -0.14 -4.76 -29.19
N THR A 8 0.59 -5.35 -30.14
CA THR A 8 -0.01 -5.91 -31.34
C THR A 8 -0.53 -7.33 -31.07
N PRO A 9 -1.65 -7.77 -31.67
CA PRO A 9 -2.21 -9.10 -31.43
C PRO A 9 -1.23 -10.27 -31.66
N GLY A 10 -0.24 -10.07 -32.53
CA GLY A 10 0.77 -11.07 -32.85
C GLY A 10 1.98 -11.12 -31.89
N SER A 11 2.23 -10.05 -31.12
CA SER A 11 3.39 -9.94 -30.23
C SER A 11 3.06 -10.18 -28.75
N ILE A 12 1.78 -10.24 -28.39
CA ILE A 12 1.35 -10.31 -26.98
C ILE A 12 1.92 -11.53 -26.24
N PHE A 13 2.00 -12.69 -26.89
CA PHE A 13 2.57 -13.90 -26.29
C PHE A 13 4.09 -13.82 -26.14
N THR A 14 4.77 -13.25 -27.13
CA THR A 14 6.23 -13.11 -27.13
C THR A 14 6.67 -12.10 -26.07
N GLU A 15 5.93 -11.01 -25.96
CA GLU A 15 6.13 -10.01 -24.91
C GLU A 15 5.87 -10.64 -23.54
N ALA A 16 4.73 -11.30 -23.34
CA ALA A 16 4.43 -12.00 -22.08
C ALA A 16 5.52 -13.01 -21.67
N MET A 17 6.07 -13.77 -22.62
CA MET A 17 7.22 -14.65 -22.35
C MET A 17 8.49 -13.87 -22.02
N ASN A 18 8.75 -12.75 -22.67
CA ASN A 18 9.91 -11.90 -22.38
C ASN A 18 9.82 -11.32 -20.96
N TRP A 19 8.64 -10.89 -20.51
CA TRP A 19 8.39 -10.54 -19.12
C TRP A 19 8.57 -11.77 -18.20
N GLY A 20 8.10 -12.96 -18.57
CA GLY A 20 8.28 -14.17 -17.75
C GLY A 20 9.73 -14.66 -17.59
N ILE A 21 10.59 -14.42 -18.59
CA ILE A 21 11.98 -14.91 -18.61
C ILE A 21 12.95 -13.86 -18.05
N ASN A 22 12.73 -12.57 -18.30
CA ASN A 22 13.67 -11.51 -17.93
C ASN A 22 13.58 -11.13 -16.45
N TYR A 23 12.47 -11.46 -15.78
CA TYR A 23 12.39 -11.36 -14.33
C TYR A 23 12.66 -12.75 -13.74
N PRO A 24 13.76 -12.96 -13.00
CA PRO A 24 13.94 -14.18 -12.24
C PRO A 24 12.86 -14.25 -11.17
N LEU A 25 11.78 -14.96 -11.47
CA LEU A 25 10.77 -15.30 -10.48
C LEU A 25 11.34 -16.44 -9.66
N GLU A 26 11.81 -16.13 -8.45
CA GLU A 26 12.13 -17.14 -7.46
C GLU A 26 10.83 -17.86 -7.06
N ILE A 27 10.48 -18.93 -7.79
CA ILE A 27 9.56 -19.96 -7.30
C ILE A 27 10.24 -20.68 -6.14
N LYS A 28 10.20 -20.07 -4.96
CA LYS A 28 10.39 -20.82 -3.72
C LYS A 28 9.29 -21.88 -3.71
N GLU A 29 9.67 -23.14 -3.59
CA GLU A 29 8.72 -24.20 -3.22
C GLU A 29 7.89 -23.65 -2.07
N MET A 30 6.56 -23.67 -2.20
CA MET A 30 5.62 -23.30 -1.14
C MET A 30 5.79 -24.30 0.00
N LYS A 31 6.86 -24.14 0.77
CA LYS A 31 7.09 -24.86 2.00
C LYS A 31 6.15 -24.23 3.00
N ASP A 32 5.33 -25.05 3.64
CA ASP A 32 4.35 -24.66 4.64
C ASP A 32 5.04 -24.11 5.90
N THR A 33 5.67 -22.95 5.77
CA THR A 33 6.27 -22.14 6.84
C THR A 33 5.49 -20.82 6.89
N THR A 34 4.21 -20.95 7.20
CA THR A 34 3.22 -19.87 7.35
C THR A 34 3.59 -18.80 8.39
N GLU A 35 4.66 -19.00 9.18
CA GLU A 35 5.21 -18.02 10.12
C GLU A 35 6.36 -17.20 9.55
N SER A 36 7.26 -17.80 8.75
CA SER A 36 8.45 -17.10 8.23
C SER A 36 8.11 -16.13 7.10
N ASP A 37 7.12 -16.50 6.28
CA ASP A 37 6.70 -15.71 5.12
C ASP A 37 5.98 -14.43 5.55
N ASP A 38 5.17 -14.49 6.61
CA ASP A 38 4.47 -13.32 7.12
C ASP A 38 5.44 -12.25 7.65
N ALA A 39 6.50 -12.65 8.36
CA ALA A 39 7.53 -11.73 8.85
C ALA A 39 8.28 -11.06 7.68
N ILE A 40 8.57 -11.81 6.62
CA ILE A 40 9.20 -11.27 5.40
C ILE A 40 8.26 -10.27 4.71
N VAL A 41 6.98 -10.60 4.55
CA VAL A 41 5.98 -9.72 3.94
C VAL A 41 5.81 -8.43 4.76
N ARG A 42 5.77 -8.51 6.10
CA ARG A 42 5.74 -7.33 6.97
C ARG A 42 6.95 -6.44 6.76
N ARG A 43 8.15 -7.01 6.73
CA ARG A 43 9.40 -6.27 6.50
C ARG A 43 9.41 -5.57 5.14
N GLU A 44 9.00 -6.25 4.08
CA GLU A 44 8.92 -5.65 2.74
C GLU A 44 7.90 -4.52 2.72
N ARG A 45 6.73 -4.69 3.34
CA ARG A 45 5.73 -3.63 3.46
C ARG A 45 6.26 -2.43 4.26
N ARG A 46 6.98 -2.65 5.36
CA ARG A 46 7.65 -1.59 6.12
C ARG A 46 8.66 -0.84 5.26
N SER A 47 9.44 -1.55 4.45
CA SER A 47 10.38 -0.97 3.48
C SER A 47 9.66 -0.11 2.44
N LEU A 48 8.53 -0.59 1.90
CA LEU A 48 7.69 0.15 0.96
C LEU A 48 7.14 1.44 1.58
N PHE A 49 6.51 1.37 2.77
CA PHE A 49 6.02 2.56 3.46
C PHE A 49 7.14 3.55 3.76
N THR A 50 8.29 3.08 4.23
CA THR A 50 9.45 3.95 4.47
C THR A 50 9.91 4.69 3.20
N LYS A 51 9.84 4.04 2.03
CA LYS A 51 10.16 4.69 0.75
C LYS A 51 9.10 5.73 0.39
N ILE A 52 7.82 5.42 0.55
CA ILE A 52 6.72 6.35 0.26
C ILE A 52 6.79 7.56 1.20
N GLU A 53 7.07 7.37 2.49
CA GLU A 53 7.26 8.45 3.45
C GLU A 53 8.35 9.42 2.99
N LYS A 54 9.49 8.91 2.50
CA LYS A 54 10.58 9.74 1.96
C LYS A 54 10.18 10.51 0.72
N ILE A 55 9.43 9.87 -0.19
CA ILE A 55 8.92 10.53 -1.40
C ILE A 55 7.98 11.68 -1.00
N LEU A 56 7.02 11.42 -0.12
CA LEU A 56 6.08 12.42 0.38
C LEU A 56 6.79 13.55 1.15
N TYR A 57 7.83 13.22 1.92
CA TYR A 57 8.67 14.20 2.60
C TYR A 57 9.40 15.11 1.62
N ASN A 58 9.99 14.55 0.56
CA ASN A 58 10.66 15.31 -0.49
C ASN A 58 9.69 16.23 -1.26
N MET A 59 8.40 15.87 -1.30
CA MET A 59 7.32 16.70 -1.88
C MET A 59 6.81 17.79 -0.91
N GLY A 60 7.36 17.88 0.31
CA GLY A 60 6.99 18.89 1.30
C GLY A 60 5.83 18.48 2.22
N TYR A 61 5.48 17.20 2.28
CA TYR A 61 4.43 16.69 3.16
C TYR A 61 4.97 15.94 4.37
N HIS A 62 4.13 15.79 5.40
CA HIS A 62 4.41 14.92 6.53
C HIS A 62 4.17 13.45 6.15
N GLY A 63 5.11 12.86 5.40
CA GLY A 63 4.99 11.51 4.81
C GLY A 63 4.50 10.45 5.79
N ARG A 64 5.07 10.41 7.00
CA ARG A 64 4.65 9.47 8.06
C ARG A 64 3.19 9.65 8.48
N HIS A 65 2.73 10.89 8.67
CA HIS A 65 1.32 11.13 9.00
C HIS A 65 0.39 10.76 7.85
N CYS A 66 0.81 10.96 6.60
CA CYS A 66 0.00 10.59 5.45
C CYS A 66 -0.15 9.08 5.29
N ILE A 67 0.91 8.30 5.55
CA ILE A 67 0.82 6.83 5.54
C ILE A 67 -0.07 6.33 6.68
N LEU A 68 0.09 6.86 7.89
CA LEU A 68 -0.76 6.49 9.03
C LEU A 68 -2.23 6.83 8.80
N ARG A 69 -2.50 8.00 8.20
CA ARG A 69 -3.85 8.40 7.82
C ARG A 69 -4.44 7.45 6.76
N ALA A 70 -3.66 7.09 5.74
CA ALA A 70 -4.09 6.10 4.74
C ALA A 70 -4.41 4.75 5.38
N LEU A 71 -3.58 4.24 6.30
CA LEU A 71 -3.86 2.98 6.99
C LEU A 71 -5.16 3.02 7.81
N CYS A 72 -5.40 4.14 8.50
CA CYS A 72 -6.65 4.37 9.22
C CYS A 72 -7.84 4.41 8.26
N GLU A 73 -7.81 5.28 7.26
CA GLU A 73 -8.88 5.44 6.26
C GLU A 73 -9.19 4.13 5.55
N PHE A 74 -8.16 3.37 5.17
CA PHE A 74 -8.28 2.04 4.60
C PHE A 74 -9.12 1.15 5.51
N SER A 75 -8.71 0.96 6.77
CA SER A 75 -9.48 0.12 7.70
C SER A 75 -10.92 0.58 7.95
N SER A 76 -11.19 1.88 7.92
CA SER A 76 -12.56 2.43 8.03
C SER A 76 -13.41 2.13 6.79
N MET A 77 -12.83 2.17 5.59
CA MET A 77 -13.51 1.85 4.33
C MET A 77 -13.84 0.36 4.21
N PHE A 78 -12.91 -0.53 4.58
CA PHE A 78 -13.09 -1.97 4.41
C PHE A 78 -14.05 -2.63 5.40
N MET A 79 -14.44 -1.92 6.45
CA MET A 79 -15.55 -2.33 7.34
C MET A 79 -16.93 -2.10 6.70
N ARG A 80 -17.03 -1.35 5.59
CA ARG A 80 -18.30 -1.08 4.90
C ARG A 80 -18.47 -2.07 3.73
N PRO A 81 -19.62 -2.75 3.60
CA PRO A 81 -19.81 -3.91 2.71
C PRO A 81 -19.90 -3.61 1.20
N GLU A 82 -19.42 -2.45 0.74
CA GLU A 82 -19.35 -2.19 -0.71
C GLU A 82 -18.13 -2.90 -1.31
N GLU A 83 -18.32 -4.14 -1.76
CA GLU A 83 -17.32 -4.91 -2.50
C GLU A 83 -17.10 -4.35 -3.91
N SER A 84 -16.45 -3.19 -4.02
CA SER A 84 -15.93 -2.69 -5.30
C SER A 84 -14.61 -3.39 -5.66
N THR A 85 -14.30 -3.53 -6.95
CA THR A 85 -13.03 -4.14 -7.41
C THR A 85 -11.80 -3.33 -7.00
N GLU A 86 -11.93 -1.99 -6.96
CA GLU A 86 -10.91 -1.06 -6.45
C GLU A 86 -10.56 -1.34 -4.98
N SER A 87 -11.57 -1.79 -4.21
CA SER A 87 -11.34 -2.16 -2.81
C SER A 87 -10.41 -3.38 -2.70
N GLN A 88 -10.49 -4.34 -3.61
CA GLN A 88 -9.64 -5.54 -3.55
C GLN A 88 -8.16 -5.21 -3.80
N LEU A 89 -7.86 -4.26 -4.67
CA LEU A 89 -6.48 -3.80 -4.92
C LEU A 89 -5.89 -3.14 -3.68
N LEU A 90 -6.65 -2.27 -3.01
CA LEU A 90 -6.21 -1.63 -1.79
C LEU A 90 -5.93 -2.66 -0.69
N LYS A 91 -6.69 -3.78 -0.61
CA LYS A 91 -6.39 -4.87 0.32
C LYS A 91 -4.98 -5.40 0.14
N VAL A 92 -4.56 -5.68 -1.10
CA VAL A 92 -3.20 -6.18 -1.35
C VAL A 92 -2.12 -5.23 -0.79
N PHE A 93 -2.30 -3.91 -0.97
CA PHE A 93 -1.32 -2.92 -0.53
C PHE A 93 -1.35 -2.64 0.98
N PHE A 94 -2.54 -2.49 1.57
CA PHE A 94 -2.71 -1.94 2.91
C PHE A 94 -3.23 -2.95 3.94
N GLU A 95 -3.62 -4.16 3.55
CA GLU A 95 -4.09 -5.18 4.50
C GLU A 95 -2.94 -5.68 5.36
N TYR A 96 -2.82 -5.12 6.56
CA TYR A 96 -1.93 -5.63 7.59
C TYR A 96 -2.54 -6.86 8.27
N SER A 97 -1.80 -7.96 8.23
CA SER A 97 -2.24 -9.23 8.85
C SER A 97 -2.34 -9.07 10.37
N PRO A 98 -3.48 -9.41 10.99
CA PRO A 98 -3.76 -9.18 12.41
C PRO A 98 -3.10 -10.22 13.34
N LYS A 99 -2.18 -11.06 12.86
CA LYS A 99 -1.49 -12.02 13.75
C LYS A 99 -0.70 -11.27 14.83
N PHE A 100 -0.55 -11.92 15.98
CA PHE A 100 0.18 -11.39 17.13
C PHE A 100 1.55 -10.85 16.68
N LEU A 101 1.78 -9.57 16.92
CA LEU A 101 3.10 -8.97 16.78
C LEU A 101 4.00 -9.66 17.82
N ASP A 102 5.08 -10.27 17.33
CA ASP A 102 6.08 -10.89 18.20
C ASP A 102 6.76 -9.83 19.08
N GLU A 103 7.31 -10.21 20.23
CA GLU A 103 7.96 -9.28 21.17
C GLU A 103 9.19 -8.58 20.56
N PHE A 104 9.75 -9.13 19.47
CA PHE A 104 10.88 -8.58 18.74
C PHE A 104 10.50 -7.70 17.54
N GLU A 105 9.22 -7.34 17.41
CA GLU A 105 8.77 -6.50 16.30
C GLU A 105 9.28 -5.07 16.38
N SER A 106 9.49 -4.45 15.21
CA SER A 106 10.00 -3.07 15.13
C SER A 106 8.94 -2.07 15.56
N MET A 107 9.38 -0.97 16.17
CA MET A 107 8.49 0.09 16.63
C MET A 107 7.59 0.65 15.50
N GLU A 108 8.09 0.71 14.26
CA GLU A 108 7.32 1.17 13.10
C GLU A 108 6.11 0.30 12.82
N ASP A 109 6.26 -1.02 12.95
CA ASP A 109 5.19 -1.98 12.67
C ASP A 109 4.08 -1.89 13.71
N ILE A 110 4.45 -1.70 14.97
CA ILE A 110 3.51 -1.44 16.05
C ILE A 110 2.70 -0.18 15.75
N ILE A 111 3.35 0.89 15.29
CA ILE A 111 2.70 2.17 15.00
C ILE A 111 1.75 2.07 13.79
N TYR A 112 2.17 1.38 12.72
CA TYR A 112 1.30 1.14 11.56
C TYR A 112 0.10 0.27 11.91
N HIS A 113 0.32 -0.79 12.69
CA HIS A 113 -0.75 -1.67 13.15
C HIS A 113 -1.73 -0.93 14.06
N ASP A 114 -1.25 -0.08 14.97
CA ASP A 114 -2.10 0.76 15.82
C ASP A 114 -2.99 1.71 15.01
N ALA A 115 -2.42 2.38 14.00
CA ALA A 115 -3.19 3.27 13.12
C ALA A 115 -4.33 2.56 12.39
N GLN A 116 -4.08 1.34 11.91
CA GLN A 116 -5.11 0.53 11.26
C GLN A 116 -6.14 0.00 12.27
N LYS A 117 -5.72 -0.36 13.48
CA LYS A 117 -6.65 -0.76 14.55
C LYS A 117 -7.59 0.39 14.93
N LYS A 118 -7.10 1.63 14.94
CA LYS A 118 -7.92 2.82 15.19
C LYS A 118 -8.99 3.03 14.13
N GLY A 119 -8.65 2.90 12.84
CA GLY A 119 -9.63 3.10 11.76
C GLY A 119 -10.76 2.07 11.74
N ARG A 120 -10.60 0.89 12.36
CA ARG A 120 -11.71 -0.04 12.58
C ARG A 120 -12.86 0.53 13.42
N ASN A 121 -12.56 1.50 14.30
CA ASN A 121 -13.53 2.11 15.21
C ASN A 121 -13.89 3.55 14.82
N LEU A 122 -13.17 4.14 13.87
CA LEU A 122 -13.33 5.53 13.45
C LEU A 122 -13.93 5.60 12.05
N ASP A 123 -14.70 6.64 11.80
CA ASP A 123 -15.08 7.04 10.44
C ASP A 123 -13.93 7.80 9.75
N LEU A 124 -14.04 8.01 8.43
CA LEU A 124 -13.05 8.74 7.63
C LEU A 124 -12.69 10.11 8.22
N GLN A 125 -13.67 10.83 8.77
CA GLN A 125 -13.46 12.11 9.42
C GLN A 125 -12.69 11.97 10.75
N GLY A 126 -12.92 10.90 11.51
CA GLY A 126 -12.15 10.59 12.70
C GLY A 126 -10.68 10.30 12.39
N CYS A 127 -10.40 9.60 11.29
CA CYS A 127 -9.02 9.39 10.82
C CYS A 127 -8.33 10.70 10.39
N PHE A 128 -9.08 11.66 9.82
CA PHE A 128 -8.58 13.00 9.51
C PHE A 128 -8.19 13.76 10.78
N GLU A 129 -9.03 13.72 11.80
CA GLU A 129 -8.81 14.42 13.08
C GLU A 129 -7.63 13.83 13.87
N GLU A 130 -7.45 12.51 13.83
CA GLU A 130 -6.31 11.82 14.48
C GLU A 130 -4.97 12.17 13.79
N PHE A 131 -4.97 12.36 12.47
CA PHE A 131 -3.77 12.64 11.67
C PHE A 131 -3.86 13.97 10.90
N PRO A 132 -3.93 15.13 11.60
CA PRO A 132 -4.25 16.43 10.99
C PRO A 132 -3.10 17.01 10.13
N ARG A 133 -1.89 16.46 10.27
CA ARG A 133 -0.70 16.90 9.51
C ARG A 133 -0.68 16.42 8.06
N CYS A 134 -1.58 15.50 7.68
CA CYS A 134 -1.80 15.15 6.29
C CYS A 134 -3.14 15.74 5.84
N HIS A 135 -3.13 16.58 4.81
CA HIS A 135 -4.33 17.31 4.38
C HIS A 135 -5.16 16.55 3.32
N PHE A 136 -4.55 15.64 2.58
CA PHE A 136 -5.21 14.85 1.53
C PHE A 136 -5.32 13.37 1.91
N SER A 137 -6.21 12.64 1.24
CA SER A 137 -6.28 11.18 1.34
C SER A 137 -5.35 10.55 0.32
N LEU A 138 -4.33 9.83 0.79
CA LEU A 138 -3.40 9.11 -0.09
C LEU A 138 -4.11 8.00 -0.88
N ILE A 139 -5.16 7.38 -0.30
CA ILE A 139 -5.95 6.37 -0.99
C ILE A 139 -6.64 6.96 -2.21
N ASN A 140 -7.27 8.13 -2.07
CA ASN A 140 -7.95 8.76 -3.20
C ASN A 140 -6.96 9.21 -4.30
N VAL A 141 -5.72 9.59 -3.92
CA VAL A 141 -4.64 9.83 -4.89
C VAL A 141 -4.30 8.56 -5.67
N LEU A 142 -4.17 7.43 -4.99
CA LEU A 142 -3.84 6.14 -5.63
C LEU A 142 -4.97 5.61 -6.52
N LEU A 143 -6.22 5.83 -6.11
CA LEU A 143 -7.40 5.46 -6.89
C LEU A 143 -7.68 6.43 -8.05
N GLY A 144 -7.01 7.58 -8.10
CA GLY A 144 -7.26 8.60 -9.13
C GLY A 144 -8.60 9.34 -8.96
N ASN A 145 -9.28 9.19 -7.82
CA ASN A 145 -10.59 9.79 -7.53
C ASN A 145 -10.51 11.28 -7.10
N ASN A 146 -9.44 11.98 -7.50
CA ASN A 146 -9.10 13.31 -6.98
C ASN A 146 -9.40 14.46 -7.93
N ASN A 147 -9.61 15.63 -7.33
CA ASN A 147 -9.56 16.91 -8.03
C ASN A 147 -8.15 17.14 -8.62
N PRO A 148 -8.03 17.56 -9.89
CA PRO A 148 -6.76 17.61 -10.63
C PRO A 148 -5.69 18.51 -10.01
N GLN A 149 -6.06 19.43 -9.12
CA GLN A 149 -5.12 20.34 -8.45
C GLN A 149 -4.19 19.67 -7.44
N GLU A 150 -4.55 18.51 -6.89
CA GLU A 150 -3.65 17.77 -5.99
C GLU A 150 -2.64 16.89 -6.75
N ILE A 151 -2.99 16.45 -7.97
CA ILE A 151 -2.13 15.58 -8.82
C ILE A 151 -0.92 16.36 -9.35
N ILE A 152 -1.06 17.66 -9.63
CA ILE A 152 0.02 18.53 -10.14
C ILE A 152 1.18 18.65 -9.13
N LYS A 153 0.98 18.30 -7.86
CA LYS A 153 2.07 18.26 -6.87
C LYS A 153 2.87 16.95 -6.88
N PHE A 154 2.42 15.95 -7.64
CA PHE A 154 3.07 14.64 -7.78
C PHE A 154 3.85 14.49 -9.11
N LEU A 155 3.72 15.43 -10.05
CA LEU A 155 4.41 15.49 -11.34
C LEU A 155 5.29 16.75 -11.43
#